data_AF-A0A7S3MYL1-F1
#
_entry.id   AF-A0A7S3MYL1-F1
#
_cell.length_a   1.000
_cell.length_b   1.000
_cell.length_c   1.000
_cell.angle_alpha   90.00
_cell.angle_beta   90.00
_cell.angle_gamma   90.00
#
_symmetry.space_group_name_H-M   'P 1'
#
loop_
_entity.id
_entity.type
_entity.pdbx_description
1 polymer ?
#
loop_
_entity_poly.entity_id
_entity_poly.type
_entity_poly.pdbx_seq_one_letter_code
_entity_poly.pdbx_strand_id
1 'polypeptide(L)'
;MSKSVAGFSVEFAMLNPAGFYLYTLYNLQGTVDPMIGKTGKIEVNDIFFALHAFALSSLQFTQIFLYDRGKQKGINYWIVAFLVVIALLVNIFFTVEAIKPEDINQQWGTIRMCGYSKAAITFVKYMPQVYLNWKRKSTVGWSLENVLLDFTGGSFSLAQQIIGSVALGKPFFDPTDQGFNIVKFLLSIFAIMFDLIFMFQHYVLYRDKWANKGKMDDRMGKLNGHKGGDAKYKDSQ
;
A
#
# COMPACT_ATOMS: atom_id res chain seq x y z
N MET A 1 23.07 -15.59 4.13
CA MET A 1 21.67 -15.39 4.54
C MET A 1 20.77 -15.77 3.37
N SER A 2 19.84 -16.72 3.53
CA SER A 2 18.81 -16.94 2.52
C SER A 2 17.89 -15.72 2.47
N LYS A 3 17.63 -15.18 1.27
CA LYS A 3 16.65 -14.11 1.07
C LYS A 3 15.25 -14.69 1.32
N SER A 4 14.49 -14.10 2.23
CA SER A 4 13.18 -14.61 2.65
C SER A 4 12.14 -13.49 2.73
N VAL A 5 10.91 -13.83 2.35
CA VAL A 5 9.71 -12.97 2.40
C VAL A 5 8.71 -13.49 3.45
N ALA A 6 9.15 -14.33 4.40
CA ALA A 6 8.25 -14.96 5.36
C ALA A 6 7.41 -13.97 6.19
N GLY A 7 7.92 -12.75 6.45
CA GLY A 7 7.27 -11.65 7.18
C GLY A 7 6.26 -10.83 6.38
N PHE A 8 6.14 -11.09 5.08
CA PHE A 8 5.32 -10.34 4.14
C PHE A 8 4.18 -11.21 3.62
N SER A 9 2.93 -10.81 3.85
CA SER A 9 1.75 -11.57 3.43
C SER A 9 1.66 -11.68 1.90
N VAL A 10 1.41 -12.89 1.41
CA VAL A 10 1.17 -13.17 -0.02
C VAL A 10 -0.07 -12.42 -0.51
N GLU A 11 -1.14 -12.40 0.30
CA GLU A 11 -2.38 -11.68 -0.02
C GLU A 11 -2.14 -10.17 -0.11
N PHE A 12 -1.36 -9.61 0.82
CA PHE A 12 -0.96 -8.21 0.77
C PHE A 12 -0.21 -7.91 -0.53
N ALA A 13 0.76 -8.75 -0.88
CA ALA A 13 1.57 -8.60 -2.10
C ALA A 13 0.76 -8.69 -3.39
N MET A 14 -0.30 -9.51 -3.43
CA MET A 14 -1.21 -9.63 -4.57
C MET A 14 -2.12 -8.41 -4.74
N LEU A 15 -2.67 -7.91 -3.63
CA LEU A 15 -3.63 -6.81 -3.63
C LEU A 15 -2.98 -5.46 -3.95
N ASN A 16 -1.75 -5.25 -3.49
CA ASN A 16 -1.07 -3.96 -3.57
C ASN A 16 -0.89 -3.44 -5.02
N PRO A 17 -0.31 -4.20 -5.97
CA PRO A 17 -0.14 -3.72 -7.35
C PRO A 17 -1.48 -3.51 -8.06
N ALA A 18 -2.48 -4.37 -7.85
CA ALA A 18 -3.81 -4.19 -8.42
C ALA A 18 -4.47 -2.88 -7.95
N GLY A 19 -4.36 -2.57 -6.66
CA GLY A 19 -4.80 -1.30 -6.13
C GLY A 19 -4.06 -0.13 -6.78
N PHE A 20 -2.73 -0.12 -6.73
CA PHE A 20 -1.94 1.00 -7.27
C PHE A 20 -2.08 1.19 -8.79
N TYR A 21 -2.37 0.13 -9.55
CA TYR A 21 -2.77 0.24 -10.94
C TYR A 21 -4.05 1.08 -11.11
N LEU A 22 -5.12 0.72 -10.38
CA LEU A 22 -6.38 1.47 -10.43
C LEU A 22 -6.20 2.91 -9.95
N TYR A 23 -5.37 3.13 -8.93
CA TYR A 23 -5.05 4.48 -8.46
C TYR A 23 -4.25 5.30 -9.48
N THR A 24 -3.36 4.66 -10.22
CA THR A 24 -2.62 5.31 -11.31
C THR A 24 -3.57 5.75 -12.40
N LEU A 25 -4.50 4.89 -12.83
CA LEU A 25 -5.55 5.27 -13.77
C LEU A 25 -6.38 6.45 -13.25
N TYR A 26 -6.79 6.39 -11.98
CA TYR A 26 -7.56 7.45 -11.33
C TYR A 26 -6.86 8.81 -11.40
N ASN A 27 -5.59 8.88 -10.99
CA ASN A 27 -4.84 10.14 -10.98
C ASN A 27 -4.53 10.64 -12.40
N LEU A 28 -4.09 9.76 -13.30
CA LEU A 28 -3.76 10.15 -14.68
C LEU A 28 -4.99 10.70 -15.41
N GLN A 29 -6.13 10.02 -15.33
CA GLN A 29 -7.35 10.49 -16.00
C GLN A 29 -7.87 11.79 -15.38
N GLY A 30 -7.80 11.93 -14.06
CA GLY A 30 -8.14 13.17 -13.37
C GLY A 30 -7.24 14.36 -13.74
N THR A 31 -6.04 14.14 -14.26
CA THR A 31 -5.20 15.22 -14.81
C THR A 31 -5.56 15.63 -16.23
N VAL A 32 -6.14 14.73 -17.02
CA VAL A 32 -6.60 15.02 -18.38
C VAL A 32 -7.86 15.88 -18.32
N ASP A 33 -8.81 15.49 -17.49
CA ASP A 33 -10.03 16.26 -17.21
C ASP A 33 -10.49 16.01 -15.76
N PRO A 34 -10.46 17.04 -14.89
CA PRO A 34 -10.91 16.92 -13.50
C PRO A 34 -12.39 16.55 -13.33
N MET A 35 -13.21 16.71 -14.39
CA MET A 35 -14.62 16.32 -14.39
C MET A 35 -14.81 14.81 -14.60
N ILE A 36 -13.85 14.13 -15.23
CA ILE A 36 -13.88 12.67 -15.40
C ILE A 36 -13.76 12.01 -14.02
N GLY A 37 -14.75 11.17 -13.69
CA GLY A 37 -14.85 10.54 -12.38
C GLY A 37 -14.97 11.53 -11.21
N LYS A 38 -15.26 12.82 -11.48
CA LYS A 38 -15.16 13.93 -10.52
C LYS A 38 -13.98 13.79 -9.56
N THR A 39 -12.79 13.53 -10.11
CA THR A 39 -11.60 13.27 -9.30
C THR A 39 -11.25 14.45 -8.40
N GLY A 40 -11.70 15.65 -8.75
CA GLY A 40 -11.25 16.87 -8.12
C GLY A 40 -9.79 17.15 -8.50
N LYS A 41 -9.14 18.05 -7.75
CA LYS A 41 -7.77 18.46 -8.04
C LYS A 41 -6.77 17.32 -7.79
N ILE A 42 -6.04 16.95 -8.83
CA ILE A 42 -4.90 16.02 -8.78
C ILE A 42 -3.62 16.83 -8.90
N GLU A 43 -2.70 16.64 -7.95
CA GLU A 43 -1.40 17.29 -7.95
C GLU A 43 -0.33 16.33 -8.49
N VAL A 44 0.80 16.89 -8.92
CA VAL A 44 1.92 16.11 -9.50
C VAL A 44 2.46 15.06 -8.52
N ASN A 45 2.49 15.37 -7.22
CA ASN A 45 2.91 14.42 -6.19
C ASN A 45 1.99 13.20 -6.08
N ASP A 46 0.70 13.33 -6.39
CA ASP A 46 -0.23 12.20 -6.37
C ASP A 46 0.08 11.21 -7.50
N ILE A 47 0.42 11.74 -8.69
CA ILE A 47 0.79 10.95 -9.87
C ILE A 47 2.10 10.20 -9.60
N PHE A 48 3.12 10.92 -9.10
CA PHE A 48 4.41 10.33 -8.77
C PHE A 48 4.23 9.22 -7.71
N PHE A 49 3.49 9.49 -6.64
CA PHE A 49 3.20 8.50 -5.61
C PHE A 49 2.51 7.25 -6.19
N ALA A 50 1.47 7.42 -7.01
CA ALA A 50 0.71 6.31 -7.59
C ALA A 50 1.60 5.42 -8.49
N LEU A 51 2.34 6.03 -9.42
CA LEU A 51 3.24 5.32 -10.34
C LEU A 51 4.40 4.63 -9.61
N HIS A 52 5.05 5.35 -8.70
CA HIS A 52 6.17 4.82 -7.92
C HIS A 52 5.72 3.63 -7.06
N ALA A 53 4.59 3.78 -6.36
CA ALA A 53 4.04 2.71 -5.53
C ALA A 53 3.56 1.51 -6.37
N PHE A 54 3.02 1.74 -7.58
CA PHE A 54 2.70 0.66 -8.51
C PHE A 54 3.94 -0.13 -8.92
N ALA A 55 5.03 0.57 -9.28
CA ALA A 55 6.29 -0.07 -9.64
C ALA A 55 6.86 -0.89 -8.48
N LEU A 56 7.01 -0.28 -7.29
CA LEU A 56 7.57 -0.98 -6.13
C LEU A 56 6.72 -2.15 -5.66
N SER A 57 5.39 -2.01 -5.67
CA SER A 57 4.50 -3.11 -5.28
C SER A 57 4.51 -4.26 -6.29
N SER A 58 4.67 -3.98 -7.58
CA SER A 58 4.85 -5.01 -8.61
C SER A 58 6.17 -5.77 -8.45
N LEU A 59 7.24 -5.06 -8.06
CA LEU A 59 8.51 -5.68 -7.71
C LEU A 59 8.36 -6.59 -6.47
N GLN A 60 7.70 -6.12 -5.41
CA GLN A 60 7.42 -6.92 -4.21
C GLN A 60 6.59 -8.16 -4.53
N PHE A 61 5.59 -8.02 -5.40
CA PHE A 61 4.77 -9.15 -5.84
C PHE A 61 5.61 -10.20 -6.59
N THR A 62 6.52 -9.76 -7.47
CA THR A 62 7.45 -10.66 -8.15
C THR A 62 8.36 -11.38 -7.15
N GLN A 63 8.86 -10.68 -6.14
CA GLN A 63 9.73 -11.25 -5.10
C GLN A 63 9.08 -12.37 -4.29
N ILE A 64 7.74 -12.37 -4.14
CA ILE A 64 7.00 -13.46 -3.47
C ILE A 64 7.21 -14.81 -4.16
N PHE A 65 7.40 -14.83 -5.49
CA PHE A 65 7.61 -16.08 -6.23
C PHE A 65 9.09 -16.50 -6.31
N LEU A 66 10.02 -15.59 -6.01
CA LEU A 66 11.46 -15.82 -6.13
C LEU A 66 12.14 -16.20 -4.81
N TYR A 67 11.59 -15.77 -3.68
CA TYR A 67 12.22 -15.93 -2.36
C TYR A 67 11.44 -16.86 -1.43
N ASP A 68 12.12 -17.38 -0.40
CA ASP A 68 11.53 -18.31 0.55
C ASP A 68 10.41 -17.65 1.36
N ARG A 69 9.20 -18.21 1.26
CA ARG A 69 7.98 -17.76 1.94
C ARG A 69 7.84 -18.36 3.35
N GLY A 70 8.73 -19.25 3.76
CA GLY A 70 8.67 -19.95 5.04
C GLY A 70 7.41 -20.81 5.15
N LYS A 71 6.70 -20.69 6.28
CA LYS A 71 5.49 -21.48 6.58
C LYS A 71 4.18 -20.85 6.10
N GLN A 72 4.25 -19.85 5.21
CA GLN A 72 3.04 -19.25 4.64
C GLN A 72 2.29 -20.27 3.78
N LYS A 73 0.95 -20.25 3.88
CA LYS A 73 0.08 -21.12 3.08
C LYS A 73 0.08 -20.68 1.61
N GLY A 74 -0.50 -21.49 0.74
CA GLY A 74 -0.75 -21.13 -0.66
C GLY A 74 -1.69 -19.93 -0.80
N ILE A 75 -2.00 -19.58 -2.05
CA ILE A 75 -2.85 -18.42 -2.39
C ILE A 75 -4.24 -18.57 -1.76
N ASN A 76 -4.74 -17.50 -1.13
CA ASN A 76 -6.09 -17.42 -0.62
C ASN A 76 -7.09 -17.12 -1.75
N TYR A 77 -7.89 -18.11 -2.13
CA TYR A 77 -8.86 -17.99 -3.22
C TYR A 77 -9.93 -16.92 -2.98
N TRP A 78 -10.25 -16.56 -1.73
CA TRP A 78 -11.18 -15.46 -1.44
C TRP A 78 -10.61 -14.09 -1.85
N ILE A 79 -9.30 -13.92 -1.77
CA ILE A 79 -8.61 -12.70 -2.21
C ILE A 79 -8.58 -12.63 -3.74
N VAL A 80 -8.38 -13.77 -4.40
CA VAL A 80 -8.49 -13.86 -5.86
C VAL A 80 -9.92 -13.55 -6.30
N ALA A 81 -10.92 -14.15 -5.67
CA ALA A 81 -12.33 -13.88 -5.95
C ALA A 81 -12.67 -12.40 -5.74
N PHE A 82 -12.18 -11.78 -4.66
CA PHE A 82 -12.34 -10.35 -4.41
C PHE A 82 -11.73 -9.50 -5.54
N LEU A 83 -10.50 -9.80 -5.98
CA LEU A 83 -9.87 -9.10 -7.11
C LEU A 83 -10.63 -9.28 -8.42
N VAL A 84 -11.14 -10.48 -8.69
CA VAL A 84 -11.98 -10.76 -9.86
C VAL A 84 -13.27 -9.95 -9.80
N VAL A 85 -13.94 -9.89 -8.65
CA VAL A 85 -15.15 -9.07 -8.47
C VAL A 85 -14.85 -7.59 -8.72
N ILE A 86 -13.76 -7.05 -8.16
CA ILE A 86 -13.34 -5.67 -8.41
C ILE A 86 -13.09 -5.43 -9.90
N ALA A 87 -12.37 -6.34 -10.57
CA ALA A 87 -12.09 -6.22 -12.00
C ALA A 87 -13.37 -6.26 -12.83
N LEU A 88 -14.30 -7.17 -12.53
CA LEU A 88 -15.60 -7.26 -13.20
C LEU A 88 -16.42 -6.00 -12.98
N LEU A 89 -16.48 -5.47 -11.75
CA LEU A 89 -17.21 -4.23 -11.45
C LEU A 89 -16.65 -3.06 -12.28
N VAL A 90 -15.33 -2.85 -12.27
CA VAL A 90 -14.71 -1.78 -13.07
C VAL A 90 -15.00 -1.95 -14.56
N ASN A 91 -14.95 -3.18 -15.09
CA ASN A 91 -15.27 -3.46 -16.49
C ASN A 91 -16.74 -3.24 -16.83
N ILE A 92 -17.67 -3.54 -15.92
CA ILE A 92 -19.10 -3.26 -16.10
C ILE A 92 -19.32 -1.76 -16.23
N PHE A 93 -18.80 -0.95 -15.29
CA PHE A 93 -18.90 0.50 -15.36
C PHE A 93 -18.26 1.06 -16.63
N PHE A 94 -17.07 0.57 -17.00
CA PHE A 94 -16.42 0.93 -18.25
C PHE A 94 -17.28 0.64 -19.48
N THR A 95 -17.88 -0.56 -19.54
CA THR A 95 -18.71 -0.96 -20.67
C THR A 95 -19.96 -0.11 -20.77
N VAL A 96 -20.63 0.16 -19.64
CA VAL A 96 -21.82 1.04 -19.62
C VAL A 96 -21.44 2.46 -20.04
N GLU A 97 -20.33 3.00 -19.53
CA GLU A 97 -19.85 4.36 -19.89
C GLU A 97 -19.50 4.47 -21.37
N ALA A 98 -18.90 3.42 -21.95
CA ALA A 98 -18.52 3.39 -23.35
C ALA A 98 -19.70 3.26 -24.32
N ILE A 99 -20.78 2.57 -23.91
CA ILE A 99 -21.97 2.36 -24.75
C ILE A 99 -22.97 3.50 -24.59
N LYS A 100 -23.14 4.02 -23.37
CA LYS A 100 -24.14 5.04 -23.02
C LYS A 100 -23.54 6.09 -22.06
N PRO A 101 -22.64 6.96 -22.54
CA PRO A 101 -21.95 7.93 -21.69
C PRO A 101 -22.91 8.88 -20.97
N GLU A 102 -24.06 9.21 -21.57
CA GLU A 102 -25.10 10.06 -21.01
C GLU A 102 -25.84 9.45 -19.81
N ASP A 103 -25.87 8.11 -19.70
CA ASP A 103 -26.56 7.40 -18.62
C ASP A 103 -25.72 7.34 -17.32
N ILE A 104 -24.41 7.66 -17.39
CA ILE A 104 -23.51 7.59 -16.23
C ILE A 104 -23.25 8.97 -15.64
N ASN A 105 -23.70 9.14 -14.40
CA ASN A 105 -23.22 10.22 -13.55
C ASN A 105 -21.73 9.98 -13.21
N GLN A 106 -20.87 10.96 -13.49
CA GLN A 106 -19.42 10.89 -13.23
C GLN A 106 -19.04 10.63 -11.76
N GLN A 107 -19.94 10.84 -10.79
CA GLN A 107 -19.75 10.36 -9.41
C GLN A 107 -19.66 8.84 -9.29
N TRP A 108 -20.17 8.12 -10.29
CA TRP A 108 -20.15 6.66 -10.44
C TRP A 108 -19.44 6.23 -11.71
N GLY A 109 -18.78 7.14 -12.42
CA GLY A 109 -18.02 6.86 -13.64
C GLY A 109 -16.87 5.89 -13.39
N THR A 110 -16.35 5.28 -14.45
CA THR A 110 -15.31 4.25 -14.40
C THR A 110 -14.10 4.72 -13.59
N ILE A 111 -13.68 5.96 -13.80
CA ILE A 111 -12.53 6.53 -13.12
C ILE A 111 -12.79 6.65 -11.62
N ARG A 112 -13.96 7.14 -11.20
CA ARG A 112 -14.34 7.12 -9.77
C ARG A 112 -14.38 5.71 -9.21
N MET A 113 -14.91 4.75 -9.97
CA MET A 113 -14.95 3.34 -9.56
C MET A 113 -13.56 2.72 -9.41
N CYS A 114 -12.57 3.12 -10.23
CA CYS A 114 -11.16 2.77 -10.02
C CYS A 114 -10.66 3.32 -8.67
N GLY A 115 -11.00 4.56 -8.33
CA GLY A 115 -10.66 5.18 -7.04
C GLY A 115 -11.30 4.47 -5.84
N TYR A 116 -12.60 4.18 -5.88
CA TYR A 116 -13.28 3.42 -4.84
C TYR A 116 -12.74 1.99 -4.71
N SER A 117 -12.48 1.34 -5.83
CA SER A 117 -11.86 0.01 -5.86
C SER A 117 -10.48 0.02 -5.22
N LYS A 118 -9.65 1.03 -5.51
CA LYS A 118 -8.38 1.25 -4.81
C LYS A 118 -8.61 1.41 -3.30
N ALA A 119 -9.56 2.23 -2.87
CA ALA A 119 -9.83 2.41 -1.44
C ALA A 119 -10.26 1.09 -0.76
N ALA A 120 -11.13 0.32 -1.40
CA ALA A 120 -11.56 -1.00 -0.92
C ALA A 120 -10.39 -1.99 -0.84
N ILE A 121 -9.57 -2.07 -1.89
CA ILE A 121 -8.36 -2.90 -1.90
C ILE A 121 -7.41 -2.49 -0.78
N THR A 122 -7.21 -1.19 -0.56
CA THR A 122 -6.36 -0.66 0.51
C THR A 122 -6.87 -1.10 1.88
N PHE A 123 -8.17 -1.03 2.14
CA PHE A 123 -8.75 -1.51 3.40
C PHE A 123 -8.54 -3.03 3.57
N VAL A 124 -8.85 -3.82 2.53
CA VAL A 124 -8.78 -5.29 2.59
C VAL A 124 -7.34 -5.79 2.71
N LYS A 125 -6.37 -5.18 2.00
CA LYS A 125 -4.98 -5.67 1.97
C LYS A 125 -4.31 -5.63 3.34
N TYR A 126 -4.63 -4.65 4.19
CA TYR A 126 -3.98 -4.53 5.48
C TYR A 126 -4.43 -5.62 6.46
N MET A 127 -5.66 -6.13 6.32
CA MET A 127 -6.23 -7.13 7.23
C MET A 127 -5.41 -8.44 7.29
N PRO A 128 -5.03 -9.09 6.16
CA PRO A 128 -4.14 -10.26 6.18
C PRO A 128 -2.82 -10.01 6.90
N GLN A 129 -2.20 -8.83 6.72
CA GLN A 129 -0.92 -8.53 7.35
C GLN A 129 -1.08 -8.30 8.86
N VAL A 130 -2.12 -7.58 9.29
CA VAL A 130 -2.45 -7.40 10.73
C VAL A 130 -2.65 -8.77 11.38
N TYR A 131 -3.41 -9.65 10.73
CA TYR A 131 -3.64 -11.02 11.20
C TYR A 131 -2.36 -11.85 11.22
N LEU A 132 -1.51 -11.75 10.18
CA LEU A 132 -0.24 -12.47 10.11
C LEU A 132 0.69 -12.08 11.27
N ASN A 133 0.82 -10.79 11.55
CA ASN A 133 1.58 -10.27 12.68
C ASN A 133 1.01 -10.78 14.01
N TRP A 134 -0.31 -10.75 14.17
CA TRP A 134 -0.98 -11.24 15.38
C TRP A 134 -0.80 -12.75 15.58
N LYS A 135 -0.90 -13.55 14.51
CA LYS A 135 -0.75 -15.00 14.54
C LYS A 135 0.68 -15.41 14.87
N ARG A 136 1.67 -14.72 14.29
CA ARG A 136 3.09 -14.95 14.54
C ARG A 136 3.57 -14.37 15.87
N LYS A 137 2.78 -13.48 16.48
CA LYS A 137 3.18 -12.64 17.62
C LYS A 137 4.50 -11.93 17.36
N SER A 138 4.70 -11.44 16.13
CA SER A 138 5.97 -10.87 15.66
C SER A 138 5.78 -10.09 14.37
N THR A 139 6.43 -8.93 14.27
CA THR A 139 6.58 -8.12 13.06
C THR A 139 7.92 -8.34 12.35
N VAL A 140 8.70 -9.35 12.75
CA VAL A 140 10.01 -9.60 12.15
C VAL A 140 9.88 -9.98 10.67
N GLY A 141 10.56 -9.22 9.80
CA GLY A 141 10.51 -9.38 8.35
C GLY A 141 9.37 -8.61 7.67
N TRP A 142 8.56 -7.88 8.43
CA TRP A 142 7.66 -6.86 7.91
C TRP A 142 8.42 -5.52 7.81
N SER A 143 8.27 -4.81 6.70
CA SER A 143 8.95 -3.52 6.51
C SER A 143 8.22 -2.41 7.27
N LEU A 144 8.75 -2.03 8.42
CA LEU A 144 8.20 -0.90 9.19
C LEU A 144 8.51 0.45 8.54
N GLU A 145 9.64 0.57 7.83
CA GLU A 145 9.98 1.79 7.08
C GLU A 145 8.88 2.13 6.07
N ASN A 146 8.37 1.13 5.36
CA ASN A 146 7.26 1.33 4.43
C ASN A 146 5.98 1.79 5.15
N VAL A 147 5.69 1.25 6.33
CA VAL A 147 4.55 1.68 7.17
C VAL A 147 4.69 3.14 7.58
N LEU A 148 5.89 3.56 8.00
CA LEU A 148 6.14 4.94 8.39
C LEU A 148 6.01 5.90 7.20
N LEU A 149 6.53 5.50 6.03
CA LEU A 149 6.39 6.28 4.80
C LEU A 149 4.92 6.39 4.35
N ASP A 150 4.15 5.31 4.45
CA ASP A 150 2.71 5.31 4.12
C ASP A 150 1.93 6.19 5.11
N PHE A 151 2.26 6.12 6.40
CA PHE A 151 1.67 6.97 7.44
C PHE A 151 1.94 8.46 7.19
N THR A 152 3.20 8.82 6.91
CA THR A 152 3.58 10.19 6.60
C THR A 152 2.92 10.67 5.31
N GLY A 153 2.90 9.85 4.26
CA GLY A 153 2.23 10.15 2.99
C GLY A 153 0.72 10.36 3.16
N GLY A 154 0.04 9.48 3.91
CA GLY A 154 -1.37 9.59 4.24
C GLY A 154 -1.69 10.86 5.04
N SER A 155 -0.83 11.18 6.02
CA SER A 155 -0.94 12.40 6.85
C SER A 155 -0.77 13.68 6.02
N PHE A 156 0.24 13.73 5.15
CA PHE A 156 0.46 14.87 4.25
C PHE A 156 -0.63 15.00 3.19
N SER A 157 -1.14 13.89 2.66
CA SER A 157 -2.27 13.91 1.72
C SER A 157 -3.55 14.45 2.39
N LEU A 158 -3.79 14.11 3.66
CA LEU A 158 -4.91 14.67 4.43
C LEU A 158 -4.71 16.17 4.69
N ALA A 159 -3.50 16.57 5.11
CA ALA A 159 -3.15 17.97 5.33
C ALA A 159 -3.30 18.81 4.04
N GLN A 160 -2.85 18.27 2.89
CA GLN A 160 -2.99 18.91 1.58
C GLN A 160 -4.47 19.21 1.27
N GLN A 161 -5.38 18.28 1.52
CA GLN A 161 -6.81 18.50 1.28
C GLN A 161 -7.42 19.53 2.24
N ILE A 162 -7.01 19.53 3.51
CA ILE A 162 -7.46 20.53 4.49
C ILE A 162 -7.01 21.93 4.07
N ILE A 163 -5.72 22.09 3.75
CA ILE A 163 -5.14 23.36 3.31
C ILE A 163 -5.81 23.81 2.00
N GLY A 164 -6.01 22.91 1.04
CA GLY A 164 -6.69 23.20 -0.22
C GLY A 164 -8.13 23.70 -0.02
N SER A 165 -8.90 23.04 0.86
CA SER A 165 -10.26 23.46 1.19
C SER A 165 -10.29 24.86 1.81
N VAL A 166 -9.39 25.13 2.77
CA VAL A 166 -9.27 26.44 3.42
C VAL A 166 -8.85 27.53 2.42
N ALA A 167 -7.87 27.25 1.56
CA ALA A 167 -7.39 28.19 0.56
C ALA A 167 -8.46 28.58 -0.47
N LEU A 168 -9.39 27.66 -0.78
CA LEU A 168 -10.53 27.93 -1.66
C LEU A 168 -11.72 28.58 -0.94
N GLY A 169 -11.66 28.77 0.38
CA GLY A 169 -12.77 29.30 1.17
C GLY A 169 -13.99 28.36 1.19
N LYS A 170 -13.77 27.05 1.04
CA LYS A 170 -14.83 26.05 0.94
C LYS A 170 -14.86 25.14 2.19
N PRO A 171 -16.04 24.57 2.53
CA PRO A 171 -16.10 23.56 3.59
C PRO A 171 -15.23 22.36 3.21
N PHE A 172 -14.65 21.69 4.22
CA PHE A 172 -13.79 20.52 3.98
C PHE A 172 -14.53 19.39 3.25
N PHE A 173 -15.81 19.18 3.57
CA PHE A 173 -16.70 18.28 2.83
C PHE A 173 -17.47 19.06 1.76
N ASP A 174 -16.75 19.51 0.73
CA ASP A 174 -17.33 20.23 -0.40
C ASP A 174 -18.00 19.25 -1.38
N PRO A 175 -19.33 19.35 -1.62
CA PRO A 175 -20.04 18.47 -2.55
C PRO A 175 -19.71 18.72 -4.02
N THR A 176 -18.96 19.79 -4.33
CA THR A 176 -18.53 20.12 -5.70
C THR A 176 -17.22 19.44 -6.11
N ASP A 177 -16.60 18.66 -5.21
CA ASP A 177 -15.34 17.93 -5.43
C ASP A 177 -14.14 18.83 -5.84
N GLN A 178 -14.24 20.16 -5.67
CA GLN A 178 -13.17 21.10 -6.04
C GLN A 178 -12.13 21.28 -4.93
N GLY A 179 -12.57 21.34 -3.66
CA GLY A 179 -11.69 21.38 -2.49
C GLY A 179 -11.42 20.02 -1.84
N PHE A 180 -12.18 19.00 -2.23
CA PHE A 180 -12.24 17.71 -1.54
C PHE A 180 -12.20 16.54 -2.54
N ASN A 181 -11.36 15.55 -2.27
CA ASN A 181 -11.29 14.33 -3.05
C ASN A 181 -11.59 13.13 -2.15
N ILE A 182 -12.81 12.61 -2.24
CA ILE A 182 -13.28 11.51 -1.37
C ILE A 182 -12.37 10.28 -1.40
N VAL A 183 -11.80 9.92 -2.57
CA VAL A 183 -10.92 8.76 -2.71
C VAL A 183 -9.62 8.98 -1.94
N LYS A 184 -8.99 10.15 -2.10
CA LYS A 184 -7.78 10.52 -1.36
C LYS A 184 -8.06 10.57 0.14
N PHE A 185 -9.18 11.16 0.54
CA PHE A 185 -9.59 11.20 1.93
C PHE A 185 -9.71 9.79 2.53
N LEU A 186 -10.45 8.88 1.90
CA LEU A 186 -10.57 7.50 2.36
C LEU A 186 -9.22 6.79 2.44
N LEU A 187 -8.35 7.00 1.45
CA LEU A 187 -7.00 6.42 1.44
C LEU A 187 -6.14 6.94 2.60
N SER A 188 -6.15 8.25 2.87
CA SER A 188 -5.47 8.83 4.02
C SER A 188 -5.96 8.23 5.33
N ILE A 189 -7.28 8.14 5.53
CA ILE A 189 -7.85 7.59 6.76
C ILE A 189 -7.48 6.12 6.92
N PHE A 190 -7.62 5.29 5.88
CA PHE A 190 -7.26 3.88 5.96
C PHE A 190 -5.77 3.65 6.21
N ALA A 191 -4.90 4.38 5.50
CA ALA A 191 -3.45 4.30 5.72
C ALA A 191 -3.09 4.66 7.17
N ILE A 192 -3.47 5.86 7.64
CA ILE A 192 -3.19 6.33 9.00
C ILE A 192 -3.69 5.33 10.05
N MET A 193 -4.93 4.85 9.91
CA MET A 193 -5.52 3.90 10.86
C MET A 193 -4.75 2.57 10.92
N PHE A 194 -4.47 1.95 9.78
CA PHE A 194 -3.76 0.67 9.75
C PHE A 194 -2.28 0.79 10.11
N ASP A 195 -1.64 1.90 9.76
CA ASP A 195 -0.25 2.15 10.11
C ASP A 195 -0.07 2.35 11.61
N LEU A 196 -1.02 3.01 12.29
CA LEU A 196 -1.07 3.06 13.75
C LEU A 196 -1.19 1.66 14.35
N ILE A 197 -2.00 0.77 13.77
CA ILE A 197 -2.09 -0.64 14.19
C ILE A 197 -0.75 -1.34 14.01
N PHE A 198 -0.08 -1.19 12.87
CA PHE A 198 1.22 -1.83 12.62
C PHE A 198 2.32 -1.30 13.53
N MET A 199 2.38 0.01 13.75
CA MET A 199 3.30 0.64 14.69
C MET A 199 3.04 0.15 16.12
N PHE A 200 1.78 0.02 16.54
CA PHE A 200 1.43 -0.54 17.83
C PHE A 200 1.86 -2.01 17.95
N GLN A 201 1.59 -2.83 16.92
CA GLN A 201 2.06 -4.22 16.88
C GLN A 201 3.60 -4.30 16.98
N HIS A 202 4.31 -3.40 16.30
CA HIS A 202 5.77 -3.42 16.23
C HIS A 202 6.45 -2.90 17.50
N TYR A 203 6.10 -1.69 17.94
CA TYR A 203 6.79 -1.00 19.03
C TYR A 203 6.27 -1.36 20.41
N VAL A 204 5.00 -1.78 20.52
CA VAL A 204 4.37 -2.10 21.81
C VAL A 204 4.23 -3.61 21.99
N LEU A 205 3.42 -4.28 21.17
CA LEU A 205 3.06 -5.69 21.43
C LEU A 205 4.22 -6.68 21.21
N TYR A 206 5.02 -6.48 20.17
CA TYR A 206 6.04 -7.44 19.75
C TYR A 206 7.47 -6.89 19.84
N ARG A 207 7.67 -5.91 20.71
CA ARG A 207 8.96 -5.21 20.90
C ARG A 207 10.13 -6.17 21.08
N ASP A 208 9.96 -7.15 21.97
CA ASP A 208 11.03 -8.05 22.35
C ASP A 208 11.46 -8.97 21.19
N LYS A 209 10.55 -9.28 20.26
CA LYS A 209 10.86 -10.17 19.14
C LYS A 209 11.81 -9.54 18.14
N TRP A 210 11.61 -8.25 17.81
CA TRP A 210 12.51 -7.56 16.89
C TRP A 210 13.78 -7.09 17.58
N ALA A 211 13.71 -6.65 18.86
CA ALA A 211 14.88 -6.28 19.64
C ALA A 211 15.85 -7.47 19.82
N ASN A 212 15.32 -8.67 20.07
CA ASN A 212 16.14 -9.88 20.17
C ASN A 212 16.74 -10.29 18.82
N LYS A 213 16.02 -10.09 17.70
CA LYS A 213 16.60 -10.32 16.38
C LYS A 213 17.78 -9.38 16.11
N GLY A 214 17.64 -8.08 16.40
CA GLY A 214 18.74 -7.12 16.25
C GLY A 214 19.98 -7.53 17.03
N LYS A 215 19.81 -7.95 18.30
CA LYS A 215 20.90 -8.48 19.13
C LYS A 215 21.54 -9.75 18.54
N MET A 216 20.75 -10.64 17.94
CA MET A 216 21.27 -11.86 17.31
C MET A 216 22.06 -11.53 16.04
N ASP A 217 21.53 -10.64 15.20
CA ASP A 217 22.19 -10.21 13.96
C ASP A 217 23.52 -9.50 14.28
N ASP A 218 23.56 -8.65 15.32
CA ASP A 218 24.79 -8.01 15.81
C ASP A 218 25.83 -9.02 16.30
N ARG A 219 25.41 -10.03 17.08
CA ARG A 219 26.31 -11.09 17.57
C ARG A 219 26.90 -11.90 16.41
N MET A 220 26.07 -12.25 15.43
CA MET A 220 26.50 -12.98 14.24
C MET A 220 27.43 -12.13 13.36
N GLY A 221 27.17 -10.83 13.24
CA GLY A 221 28.05 -9.88 12.56
C GLY A 221 29.45 -9.82 13.19
N LYS A 222 29.52 -9.74 14.53
CA LYS A 222 30.80 -9.77 15.27
C LYS A 222 31.56 -11.08 15.08
N LEU A 223 30.88 -12.22 15.16
CA LEU A 223 31.50 -13.54 14.95
C LEU A 223 32.06 -13.72 13.54
N ASN A 224 31.34 -13.25 12.52
CA ASN A 224 31.79 -13.33 11.14
C ASN A 224 32.93 -12.33 10.85
N GLY A 225 32.89 -11.14 11.44
CA GLY A 225 33.97 -10.16 11.37
C GLY A 225 35.27 -10.66 12.01
N HIS A 226 35.17 -11.38 13.13
CA HIS A 226 36.32 -12.01 13.78
C HIS A 226 36.93 -13.13 12.91
N LYS A 227 36.10 -14.04 12.41
CA LYS A 227 36.54 -15.10 11.50
C LYS A 227 37.14 -14.58 10.18
N GLY A 228 36.62 -13.47 9.65
CA GLY A 228 37.17 -12.81 8.46
C GLY A 228 38.50 -12.10 8.71
N GLY A 229 38.74 -11.62 9.93
CA GLY A 229 40.03 -11.07 10.37
C GLY A 229 41.09 -12.16 10.58
N ASP A 230 40.71 -13.28 11.20
CA ASP A 230 41.61 -14.41 11.46
C ASP A 230 42.01 -15.16 10.18
N ALA A 231 41.12 -15.23 9.18
CA ALA A 231 41.43 -15.81 7.88
C ALA A 231 42.44 -14.96 7.09
N LYS A 232 42.33 -13.63 7.14
CA LYS A 232 43.29 -12.72 6.48
C LYS A 232 44.69 -12.79 7.08
N TYR A 233 44.83 -13.15 8.35
CA TYR A 233 46.12 -13.27 9.02
C TYR A 233 46.86 -14.57 8.69
N LYS A 234 46.13 -15.62 8.29
CA LYS A 234 46.71 -16.92 7.91
C LYS A 234 47.17 -16.99 6.45
N ASP A 235 46.65 -16.15 5.56
CA ASP A 235 47.07 -16.08 4.17
C ASP A 235 48.25 -15.11 3.95
N SER A 236 48.72 -14.44 5.01
CA SER A 236 49.83 -13.48 5.00
C SER A 236 51.11 -13.96 5.71
N GLN A 237 51.22 -15.26 6.00
CA GLN A 237 52.44 -15.94 6.45
C GLN A 237 52.79 -17.10 5.52
#